data_AF-A0A946TX26-F1
#
_entry.id   AF-A0A946TX26-F1
#
_cell.length_a   1.000
_cell.length_b   1.000
_cell.length_c   1.000
_cell.angle_alpha   90.00
_cell.angle_beta   90.00
_cell.angle_gamma   90.00
#
_symmetry.space_group_name_H-M   'P 1'
#
loop_
_entity.id
_entity.type
_entity.pdbx_description
1 polymer ?
#
loop_
_entity_poly.entity_id
_entity_poly.type
_entity_poly.pdbx_seq_one_letter_code
_entity_poly.pdbx_strand_id
1 'polypeptide(L)'
;MDRGNYNAVYEDPNFLELEPDSSLDSPLTEESTRASTLEFDEQLASAQLQLKELKKQEEEIEKQKTELEHLRQMQNSFNRGKVEMTDNLQHAITLLERERLDAEQRILQYTRAQSIFTRTLEEITSLSPEEANHSDLHSQLEIAGNVIEDAREEYVRTLKHLDSLNSSEELTANETTSNLKSTSKSTSSFLYWFRSGFAFSLPLIVFATVAYLVYRFLLS
;
A
#
# COMPACT_ATOMS: atom_id res chain seq x y z
N MET A 1 -44.65 16.57 -9.67
CA MET A 1 -44.03 15.26 -9.97
C MET A 1 -44.69 14.23 -9.08
N ASP A 2 -45.13 13.17 -9.73
CA ASP A 2 -46.21 12.26 -9.36
C ASP A 2 -45.81 11.29 -8.24
N ARG A 3 -46.68 11.10 -7.25
CA ARG A 3 -46.55 10.05 -6.22
C ARG A 3 -47.59 8.99 -6.52
N GLY A 4 -47.19 7.99 -7.31
CA GLY A 4 -48.01 6.81 -7.60
C GLY A 4 -48.22 5.97 -6.35
N ASN A 5 -49.33 6.23 -5.67
CA ASN A 5 -49.94 5.37 -4.67
C ASN A 5 -50.85 4.38 -5.39
N TYR A 6 -50.46 3.10 -5.44
CA TYR A 6 -51.36 2.02 -5.85
C TYR A 6 -51.29 0.90 -4.81
N ASN A 7 -51.95 1.13 -3.69
CA ASN A 7 -52.40 0.05 -2.82
C ASN A 7 -53.93 0.14 -2.78
N ALA A 8 -54.57 -0.41 -3.80
CA ALA A 8 -56.02 -0.61 -3.80
C ALA A 8 -56.28 -1.97 -3.15
N VAL A 9 -56.36 -1.96 -1.83
CA VAL A 9 -57.01 -2.99 -1.04
C VAL A 9 -58.48 -2.95 -1.43
N TYR A 10 -58.94 -3.91 -2.23
CA TYR A 10 -60.37 -4.20 -2.34
C TYR A 10 -60.72 -5.09 -1.14
N GLU A 11 -61.15 -4.45 -0.05
CA GLU A 11 -62.04 -5.10 0.90
C GLU A 11 -63.40 -5.22 0.21
N ASP A 12 -63.79 -6.44 -0.09
CA ASP A 12 -65.13 -6.80 -0.57
C ASP A 12 -66.05 -6.92 0.65
N PRO A 13 -67.02 -6.00 0.87
CA PRO A 13 -67.94 -6.08 1.98
C PRO A 13 -69.29 -6.55 1.44
N ASN A 14 -69.41 -7.81 1.06
CA ASN A 14 -70.70 -8.49 0.94
C ASN A 14 -70.61 -9.91 1.47
N PHE A 15 -70.58 -9.92 2.80
CA PHE A 15 -70.79 -11.02 3.71
C PHE A 15 -72.25 -11.52 3.59
N LEU A 16 -72.40 -12.79 3.20
CA LEU A 16 -73.51 -13.71 3.53
C LEU A 16 -74.96 -13.23 3.32
N GLU A 17 -75.57 -13.72 2.23
CA GLU A 17 -77.01 -13.96 2.20
C GLU A 17 -77.25 -15.43 1.82
N LEU A 18 -77.60 -16.22 2.85
CA LEU A 18 -78.07 -17.60 2.74
C LEU A 18 -79.56 -17.56 2.40
N GLU A 19 -79.94 -18.03 1.22
CA GLU A 19 -81.29 -18.50 0.93
C GLU A 19 -81.20 -19.99 0.53
N PRO A 20 -81.63 -20.93 1.38
CA PRO A 20 -81.77 -22.32 0.98
C PRO A 20 -83.19 -22.53 0.46
N ASP A 21 -83.40 -22.38 -0.85
CA ASP A 21 -84.66 -22.84 -1.45
C ASP A 21 -84.49 -24.26 -1.99
N SER A 22 -85.01 -25.20 -1.20
CA SER A 22 -85.24 -26.56 -1.61
C SER A 22 -86.52 -26.62 -2.44
N SER A 23 -86.45 -27.02 -3.72
CA SER A 23 -87.34 -28.04 -4.28
C SER A 23 -87.14 -28.30 -5.78
N LEU A 24 -87.39 -29.57 -6.15
CA LEU A 24 -87.74 -30.11 -7.47
C LEU A 24 -86.62 -30.57 -8.41
N ASP A 25 -86.22 -31.82 -8.14
CA ASP A 25 -85.97 -32.91 -9.08
C ASP A 25 -86.27 -32.63 -10.56
N SER A 26 -85.21 -32.62 -11.38
CA SER A 26 -85.27 -32.78 -12.84
C SER A 26 -83.96 -33.45 -13.28
N PRO A 27 -83.96 -34.74 -13.65
CA PRO A 27 -82.73 -35.45 -13.95
C PRO A 27 -82.41 -35.26 -15.42
N LEU A 28 -81.54 -34.32 -15.80
CA LEU A 28 -80.87 -34.26 -17.12
C LEU A 28 -79.82 -33.12 -17.14
N THR A 29 -78.80 -33.16 -16.27
CA THR A 29 -77.68 -32.18 -16.32
C THR A 29 -76.34 -32.69 -15.75
N GLU A 30 -76.14 -34.01 -15.67
CA GLU A 30 -74.87 -34.57 -15.17
C GLU A 30 -73.73 -34.56 -16.20
N GLU A 31 -74.03 -34.46 -17.50
CA GLU A 31 -73.00 -34.50 -18.55
C GLU A 31 -72.37 -33.10 -18.79
N SER A 32 -73.17 -32.03 -18.74
CA SER A 32 -72.69 -30.66 -18.97
C SER A 32 -71.88 -30.11 -17.79
N THR A 33 -72.22 -30.48 -16.55
CA THR A 33 -71.52 -30.01 -15.34
C THR A 33 -70.17 -30.71 -15.17
N ARG A 34 -70.11 -32.01 -15.45
CA ARG A 34 -68.85 -32.78 -15.46
C ARG A 34 -67.88 -32.30 -16.54
N ALA A 35 -68.36 -31.96 -17.73
CA ALA A 35 -67.51 -31.40 -18.79
C ALA A 35 -66.89 -30.07 -18.38
N SER A 36 -67.67 -29.16 -17.79
CA SER A 36 -67.17 -27.86 -17.32
C SER A 36 -66.22 -27.97 -16.10
N THR A 37 -66.41 -28.95 -15.19
CA THR A 37 -65.45 -29.18 -14.10
C THR A 37 -64.13 -29.76 -14.59
N LEU A 38 -64.18 -30.63 -15.60
CA LEU A 38 -62.98 -31.21 -16.21
C LEU A 38 -62.16 -30.14 -16.96
N GLU A 39 -62.84 -29.24 -17.68
CA GLU A 39 -62.21 -28.11 -18.36
C GLU A 39 -61.56 -27.13 -17.36
N PHE A 40 -62.20 -26.91 -16.20
CA PHE A 40 -61.64 -26.07 -15.14
C PHE A 40 -60.40 -26.69 -14.49
N ASP A 41 -60.41 -28.00 -14.24
CA ASP A 41 -59.25 -28.74 -13.75
C ASP A 41 -58.10 -28.74 -14.76
N GLU A 42 -58.39 -28.82 -16.05
CA GLU A 42 -57.39 -28.69 -17.13
C GLU A 42 -56.79 -27.28 -17.18
N GLN A 43 -57.61 -26.23 -17.04
CA GLN A 43 -57.14 -24.85 -16.94
C GLN A 43 -56.29 -24.63 -15.69
N LEU A 44 -56.68 -25.17 -14.54
CA LEU A 44 -55.92 -25.11 -13.29
C LEU A 44 -54.57 -25.83 -13.41
N ALA A 45 -54.56 -27.03 -14.01
CA ALA A 45 -53.34 -27.78 -14.28
C ALA A 45 -52.41 -27.02 -15.24
N SER A 46 -52.98 -26.39 -16.28
CA SER A 46 -52.24 -25.56 -17.22
C SER A 46 -51.63 -24.32 -16.55
N ALA A 47 -52.39 -23.66 -15.65
CA ALA A 47 -51.93 -22.51 -14.90
C ALA A 47 -50.84 -22.89 -13.89
N GLN A 48 -50.96 -24.05 -13.22
CA GLN A 48 -49.92 -24.58 -12.34
C GLN A 48 -48.63 -24.91 -13.09
N LEU A 49 -48.73 -25.49 -14.29
CA LEU A 49 -47.57 -25.74 -15.16
C LEU A 49 -46.90 -24.44 -15.59
N GLN A 50 -47.68 -23.43 -15.98
CA GLN A 50 -47.16 -22.10 -16.33
C GLN A 50 -46.48 -21.43 -15.13
N LEU A 51 -47.06 -21.51 -13.93
CA LEU A 51 -46.44 -20.99 -12.70
C LEU A 51 -45.12 -21.70 -12.38
N LYS A 52 -45.04 -23.02 -12.59
CA LYS A 52 -43.81 -23.79 -12.38
C LYS A 52 -42.71 -23.37 -13.36
N GLU A 53 -43.07 -23.17 -14.63
CA GLU A 53 -42.14 -22.70 -15.65
C GLU A 53 -41.67 -21.26 -15.36
N LEU A 54 -42.59 -20.36 -14.99
CA LEU A 54 -42.25 -18.99 -14.59
C LEU A 54 -41.32 -18.96 -13.37
N LYS A 55 -41.56 -19.78 -12.35
CA LYS A 55 -40.66 -19.88 -11.18
C LYS A 55 -39.25 -20.36 -11.55
N LYS A 56 -39.15 -21.32 -12.48
CA LYS A 56 -37.86 -21.79 -12.98
C LYS A 56 -37.13 -20.68 -13.75
N GLN A 57 -37.85 -19.90 -14.54
CA GLN A 57 -37.30 -18.74 -15.24
C GLN A 57 -36.85 -17.64 -14.27
N GLU A 58 -37.63 -17.39 -13.22
CA GLU A 58 -37.28 -16.45 -12.14
C GLU A 58 -35.98 -16.87 -11.44
N GLU A 59 -35.85 -18.13 -11.06
CA GLU A 59 -34.63 -18.67 -10.42
C GLU A 59 -33.39 -18.55 -11.34
N GLU A 60 -33.53 -18.85 -12.62
CA GLU A 60 -32.44 -18.70 -13.60
C GLU A 60 -32.04 -17.23 -13.78
N ILE A 61 -33.01 -16.31 -13.83
CA ILE A 61 -32.75 -14.86 -13.91
C ILE A 61 -32.06 -14.36 -12.64
N GLU A 62 -32.50 -14.80 -11.46
CA GLU A 62 -31.88 -14.43 -10.20
C GLU A 62 -30.43 -14.91 -10.14
N LYS A 63 -30.17 -16.15 -10.55
CA LYS A 63 -28.81 -16.69 -10.65
C LYS A 63 -27.93 -15.88 -11.60
N GLN A 64 -28.41 -15.58 -12.80
CA GLN A 64 -27.68 -14.75 -13.76
C GLN A 64 -27.41 -13.34 -13.22
N LYS A 65 -28.37 -12.76 -12.50
CA LYS A 65 -28.20 -11.47 -11.84
C LYS A 65 -27.10 -11.51 -10.78
N THR A 66 -27.09 -12.50 -9.91
CA THR A 66 -26.07 -12.64 -8.86
C THR A 66 -24.67 -12.82 -9.46
N GLU A 67 -24.53 -13.61 -10.52
CA GLU A 67 -23.26 -13.79 -11.23
C GLU A 67 -22.78 -12.47 -11.86
N LEU A 68 -23.68 -11.73 -12.50
CA LEU A 68 -23.36 -10.45 -13.12
C LEU A 68 -22.97 -9.39 -12.08
N GLU A 69 -23.66 -9.35 -10.93
CA GLU A 69 -23.31 -8.47 -9.81
C GLU A 69 -21.93 -8.81 -9.24
N HIS A 70 -21.63 -10.10 -9.04
CA HIS A 70 -20.30 -10.55 -8.60
C HIS A 70 -19.21 -10.15 -9.61
N LEU A 71 -19.45 -10.36 -10.91
CA LEU A 71 -18.50 -9.97 -11.96
C LEU A 71 -18.28 -8.45 -11.98
N ARG A 72 -19.35 -7.66 -11.82
CA ARG A 72 -19.25 -6.20 -11.71
C ARG A 72 -18.45 -5.77 -10.48
N GLN A 73 -18.66 -6.41 -9.34
CA GLN A 73 -17.90 -6.12 -8.13
C GLN A 73 -16.40 -6.42 -8.34
N MET A 74 -16.08 -7.56 -8.96
CA MET A 74 -14.71 -7.94 -9.27
C MET A 74 -14.06 -7.00 -10.29
N GLN A 75 -14.80 -6.56 -11.31
CA GLN A 75 -14.32 -5.57 -12.27
C GLN A 75 -14.05 -4.22 -11.60
N ASN A 76 -14.94 -3.78 -10.70
CA ASN A 76 -14.78 -2.53 -9.97
C ASN A 76 -13.58 -2.56 -9.02
N SER A 77 -13.39 -3.66 -8.29
CA SER A 77 -12.22 -3.81 -7.41
C SER A 77 -10.91 -3.86 -8.21
N PHE A 78 -10.90 -4.59 -9.33
CA PHE A 78 -9.76 -4.63 -10.25
C PHE A 78 -9.42 -3.25 -10.80
N ASN A 79 -10.41 -2.53 -11.34
CA ASN A 79 -10.20 -1.20 -11.91
C ASN A 79 -9.69 -0.20 -10.85
N ARG A 80 -10.26 -0.25 -9.65
CA ARG A 80 -9.81 0.59 -8.53
C ARG A 80 -8.36 0.26 -8.16
N GLY A 81 -8.04 -1.02 -7.97
CA GLY A 81 -6.67 -1.47 -7.64
C GLY A 81 -5.68 -1.12 -8.74
N LYS A 82 -6.08 -1.20 -10.02
CA LYS A 82 -5.26 -0.80 -11.15
C LYS A 82 -4.94 0.70 -11.12
N VAL A 83 -5.93 1.55 -10.88
CA VAL A 83 -5.72 3.01 -10.79
C VAL A 83 -4.81 3.35 -9.62
N GLU A 84 -5.09 2.80 -8.44
CA GLU A 84 -4.28 3.00 -7.24
C GLU A 84 -2.83 2.55 -7.43
N MET A 85 -2.63 1.34 -7.97
CA MET A 85 -1.28 0.81 -8.18
C MET A 85 -0.53 1.59 -9.26
N THR A 86 -1.22 2.05 -10.31
CA THR A 86 -0.60 2.87 -11.35
C THR A 86 -0.11 4.20 -10.79
N ASP A 87 -0.93 4.87 -9.97
CA ASP A 87 -0.56 6.13 -9.31
C ASP A 87 0.61 5.94 -8.34
N ASN A 88 0.54 4.91 -7.48
CA ASN A 88 1.62 4.56 -6.56
C ASN A 88 2.94 4.28 -7.29
N LEU A 89 2.90 3.53 -8.39
CA LEU A 89 4.07 3.23 -9.20
C LEU A 89 4.64 4.47 -9.89
N GLN A 90 3.77 5.34 -10.44
CA GLN A 90 4.21 6.61 -11.05
C GLN A 90 4.90 7.52 -10.02
N HIS A 91 4.35 7.59 -8.81
CA HIS A 91 4.97 8.32 -7.71
C HIS A 91 6.33 7.72 -7.33
N ALA A 92 6.40 6.40 -7.16
CA ALA A 92 7.65 5.70 -6.82
C ALA A 92 8.73 5.86 -7.88
N ILE A 93 8.38 5.78 -9.17
CA ILE A 93 9.30 6.02 -10.29
C ILE A 93 9.86 7.43 -10.24
N THR A 94 9.00 8.43 -10.02
CA THR A 94 9.42 9.83 -9.96
C THR A 94 10.36 10.08 -8.78
N LEU A 95 10.05 9.48 -7.63
CA LEU A 95 10.90 9.58 -6.44
C LEU A 95 12.27 8.93 -6.66
N LEU A 96 12.28 7.73 -7.24
CA LEU A 96 13.50 7.00 -7.56
C LEU A 96 14.37 7.76 -8.55
N GLU A 97 13.76 8.39 -9.56
CA GLU A 97 14.51 9.18 -10.54
C GLU A 97 15.17 10.41 -9.88
N ARG A 98 14.47 11.07 -8.96
CA ARG A 98 15.07 12.16 -8.18
C ARG A 98 16.25 11.67 -7.35
N GLU A 99 16.09 10.57 -6.63
CA GLU A 99 17.16 9.98 -5.81
C GLU A 99 18.37 9.55 -6.67
N ARG A 100 18.11 9.00 -7.87
CA ARG A 100 19.16 8.66 -8.85
C ARG A 100 19.95 9.89 -9.25
N LEU A 101 19.28 10.98 -9.62
CA LEU A 101 19.93 12.23 -10.02
C LEU A 101 20.74 12.84 -8.87
N ASP A 102 20.20 12.82 -7.66
CA ASP A 102 20.91 13.30 -6.45
C ASP A 102 22.16 12.46 -6.19
N ALA A 103 22.08 11.13 -6.32
CA ALA A 103 23.22 10.23 -6.19
C ALA A 103 24.28 10.47 -7.27
N GLU A 104 23.88 10.67 -8.53
CA GLU A 104 24.79 11.01 -9.63
C GLU A 104 25.53 12.33 -9.37
N GLN A 105 24.82 13.36 -8.90
CA GLN A 105 25.43 14.63 -8.53
C GLN A 105 26.46 14.45 -7.40
N ARG A 106 26.18 13.60 -6.40
CA ARG A 106 27.13 13.31 -5.34
C ARG A 106 28.38 12.61 -5.84
N ILE A 107 28.22 11.63 -6.73
CA ILE A 107 29.36 10.95 -7.37
C ILE A 107 30.27 11.98 -8.03
N LEU A 108 29.71 12.94 -8.79
CA LEU A 108 30.50 14.01 -9.42
C LEU A 108 31.27 14.85 -8.38
N GLN A 109 30.65 15.15 -7.24
CA GLN A 109 31.28 15.91 -6.16
C GLN A 109 32.41 15.13 -5.49
N TYR A 110 32.23 13.82 -5.28
CA TYR A 110 33.28 12.93 -4.78
C TYR A 110 34.44 12.82 -5.77
N THR A 111 34.16 12.66 -7.06
CA THR A 111 35.18 12.63 -8.11
C THR A 111 35.97 13.94 -8.16
N ARG A 112 35.30 15.10 -8.00
CA ARG A 112 35.99 16.39 -7.89
C ARG A 112 36.90 16.45 -6.67
N ALA A 113 36.41 16.03 -5.49
CA ALA A 113 37.22 16.00 -4.27
C ALA A 113 38.44 15.07 -4.42
N GLN A 114 38.26 13.90 -5.02
CA GLN A 114 39.36 13.00 -5.34
C GLN A 114 40.39 13.65 -6.27
N SER A 115 39.93 14.33 -7.33
CA SER A 115 40.84 15.06 -8.24
C SER A 115 41.64 16.14 -7.53
N ILE A 116 41.02 16.86 -6.58
CA ILE A 116 41.70 17.85 -5.75
C ILE A 116 42.79 17.16 -4.93
N PHE A 117 42.45 16.11 -4.17
CA PHE A 117 43.45 15.40 -3.35
C PHE A 117 44.61 14.85 -4.16
N THR A 118 44.35 14.26 -5.33
CA THR A 118 45.42 13.77 -6.21
C THR A 118 46.34 14.89 -6.67
N ARG A 119 45.76 16.04 -7.07
CA ARG A 119 46.54 17.22 -7.47
C ARG A 119 47.37 17.77 -6.32
N THR A 120 46.77 17.97 -5.14
CA THR A 120 47.47 18.46 -3.95
C THR A 120 48.60 17.51 -3.53
N LEU A 121 48.39 16.20 -3.67
CA LEU A 121 49.42 15.19 -3.42
C LEU A 121 50.56 15.32 -4.44
N GLU A 122 50.25 15.45 -5.73
CA GLU A 122 51.24 15.67 -6.78
C GLU A 122 52.08 16.94 -6.51
N GLU A 123 51.42 18.05 -6.16
CA GLU A 123 52.07 19.32 -5.80
C GLU A 123 53.06 19.12 -4.64
N ILE A 124 52.67 18.44 -3.56
CA ILE A 124 53.58 18.14 -2.43
C ILE A 124 54.73 17.21 -2.86
N THR A 125 54.43 16.13 -3.60
CA THR A 125 55.45 15.14 -3.98
C THR A 125 56.46 15.66 -5.00
N SER A 126 56.10 16.71 -5.74
CA SER A 126 57.00 17.41 -6.66
C SER A 126 58.04 18.30 -5.95
N LEU A 127 57.85 18.57 -4.66
CA LEU A 127 58.78 19.36 -3.86
C LEU A 127 60.02 18.52 -3.51
N SER A 128 61.17 18.86 -4.11
CA SER A 128 62.47 18.26 -3.81
C SER A 128 63.48 19.30 -3.29
N PRO A 129 63.29 19.86 -2.08
CA PRO A 129 64.22 20.86 -1.54
C PRO A 129 65.61 20.29 -1.23
N GLU A 130 65.77 18.97 -1.14
CA GLU A 130 67.05 18.29 -0.89
C GLU A 130 68.00 18.30 -2.09
N GLU A 131 67.48 18.51 -3.31
CA GLU A 131 68.28 18.59 -4.54
C GLU A 131 68.80 20.03 -4.80
N ALA A 132 68.46 20.97 -3.93
CA ALA A 132 68.77 22.39 -4.07
C ALA A 132 70.26 22.71 -3.78
N ASN A 133 70.86 23.59 -4.60
CA ASN A 133 72.17 24.16 -4.30
C ASN A 133 72.13 25.00 -3.01
N HIS A 134 73.24 24.98 -2.26
CA HIS A 134 73.36 25.60 -0.94
C HIS A 134 73.08 27.12 -0.90
N SER A 135 73.20 27.83 -2.03
CA SER A 135 72.88 29.27 -2.15
C SER A 135 71.38 29.55 -2.17
N ASP A 136 70.57 28.61 -2.66
CA ASP A 136 69.16 28.82 -2.97
C ASP A 136 68.24 28.02 -2.04
N LEU A 137 68.82 27.16 -1.20
CA LEU A 137 68.13 26.28 -0.26
C LEU A 137 67.13 27.04 0.62
N HIS A 138 67.50 28.20 1.16
CA HIS A 138 66.59 28.97 2.01
C HIS A 138 65.34 29.42 1.26
N SER A 139 65.50 29.96 0.04
CA SER A 139 64.36 30.42 -0.76
C SER A 139 63.47 29.24 -1.18
N GLN A 140 64.07 28.09 -1.54
CA GLN A 140 63.31 26.89 -1.91
C GLN A 140 62.55 26.30 -0.73
N LEU A 141 63.11 26.37 0.49
CA LEU A 141 62.43 25.91 1.71
C LEU A 141 61.23 26.78 2.07
N GLU A 142 61.33 28.10 1.84
CA GLU A 142 60.20 29.02 2.00
C GLU A 142 59.08 28.75 0.99
N ILE A 143 59.43 28.51 -0.29
CA ILE A 143 58.46 28.12 -1.33
C ILE A 143 57.81 26.78 -1.00
N ALA A 144 58.59 25.76 -0.64
CA ALA A 144 58.07 24.46 -0.24
C ALA A 144 57.16 24.56 1.00
N GLY A 145 57.53 25.41 1.96
CA GLY A 145 56.70 25.71 3.14
C GLY A 145 55.35 26.31 2.77
N ASN A 146 55.33 27.27 1.84
CA ASN A 146 54.09 27.88 1.35
C ASN A 146 53.21 26.86 0.61
N VAL A 147 53.78 26.03 -0.27
CA VAL A 147 53.04 24.98 -0.98
C VAL A 147 52.41 23.98 0.00
N ILE A 148 53.11 23.62 1.08
CA ILE A 148 52.57 22.73 2.11
C ILE A 148 51.43 23.40 2.90
N GLU A 149 51.51 24.69 3.18
CA GLU A 149 50.42 25.43 3.83
C GLU A 149 49.18 25.48 2.94
N ASP A 150 49.35 25.86 1.67
CA ASP A 150 48.27 25.90 0.68
C ASP A 150 47.59 24.52 0.55
N ALA A 151 48.40 23.46 0.49
CA ALA A 151 47.92 22.09 0.46
C ALA A 151 47.11 21.71 1.72
N ARG A 152 47.52 22.16 2.90
CA ARG A 152 46.79 21.92 4.16
C ARG A 152 45.44 22.63 4.14
N GLU A 153 45.40 23.87 3.69
CA GLU A 153 44.15 24.61 3.57
C GLU A 153 43.18 23.93 2.59
N GLU A 154 43.68 23.50 1.43
CA GLU A 154 42.89 22.82 0.41
C GLU A 154 42.34 21.47 0.92
N TYR A 155 43.16 20.71 1.66
CA TYR A 155 42.74 19.48 2.31
C TYR A 155 41.58 19.72 3.29
N VAL A 156 41.74 20.67 4.22
CA VAL A 156 40.71 20.99 5.24
C VAL A 156 39.44 21.52 4.58
N ARG A 157 39.57 22.37 3.55
CA ARG A 157 38.44 22.90 2.78
C ARG A 157 37.66 21.78 2.09
N THR A 158 38.36 20.85 1.45
CA THR A 158 37.75 19.72 0.74
C THR A 158 37.07 18.76 1.73
N LEU A 159 37.69 18.50 2.89
CA LEU A 159 37.09 17.66 3.93
C LEU A 159 35.78 18.26 4.46
N LYS A 160 35.78 19.56 4.77
CA LYS A 160 34.55 20.28 5.20
C LYS A 160 33.45 20.21 4.16
N HIS A 161 33.81 20.32 2.88
CA HIS A 161 32.86 20.18 1.77
C HIS A 161 32.24 18.78 1.74
N LEU A 162 33.05 17.73 1.89
CA LEU A 162 32.59 16.34 1.98
C LEU A 162 31.67 16.10 3.19
N ASP A 163 31.99 16.66 4.36
CA ASP A 163 31.15 16.55 5.56
C ASP A 163 29.78 17.22 5.35
N SER A 164 29.75 18.37 4.67
CA SER A 164 28.50 19.07 4.34
C SER A 164 27.64 18.31 3.33
N LEU A 165 28.27 17.60 2.38
CA LEU A 165 27.57 16.74 1.42
C LEU A 165 26.88 15.56 2.12
N ASN A 166 27.57 14.93 3.07
CA ASN A 166 27.03 13.82 3.87
C ASN A 166 25.95 14.28 4.87
N SER A 167 26.12 15.44 5.49
CA SER A 167 25.11 15.98 6.43
C SER A 167 23.81 16.38 5.73
N SER A 168 23.90 16.83 4.48
CA SER A 168 22.73 17.17 3.67
C SER A 168 21.87 15.93 3.36
N GLU A 169 22.49 14.74 3.27
CA GLU A 169 21.79 13.48 3.04
C GLU A 169 20.86 13.10 4.19
N GLU A 170 21.35 13.16 5.42
CA GLU A 170 20.58 12.75 6.61
C GLU A 170 19.29 13.58 6.77
N LEU A 171 19.32 14.85 6.37
CA LEU A 171 18.16 15.74 6.38
C LEU A 171 17.14 15.36 5.28
N THR A 172 17.60 15.06 4.06
CA THR A 172 16.73 14.68 2.93
C THR A 172 16.12 13.28 3.05
N ALA A 173 16.82 12.35 3.71
CA ALA A 173 16.34 10.99 3.96
C ALA A 173 15.14 10.97 4.93
N ASN A 174 15.13 11.87 5.92
CA ASN A 174 14.05 11.98 6.90
C ASN A 174 12.74 12.55 6.32
N GLU A 175 12.81 13.44 5.33
CA GLU A 175 11.61 14.00 4.69
C GLU A 175 10.94 13.00 3.73
N THR A 176 11.73 12.15 3.08
CA THR A 176 11.23 11.23 2.04
C THR A 176 10.39 10.07 2.59
N THR A 177 10.63 9.67 3.84
CA THR A 177 9.84 8.60 4.50
C THR A 177 8.50 9.08 5.08
N SER A 178 8.26 10.39 5.09
CA SER A 178 7.11 11.00 5.78
C SER A 178 5.78 11.01 4.99
N ASN A 179 5.80 10.66 3.69
CA ASN A 179 4.60 10.71 2.86
C ASN A 179 3.79 9.40 2.79
N LEU A 180 4.27 8.30 3.40
CA LEU A 180 3.44 7.11 3.63
C LEU A 180 2.69 7.26 4.96
N LYS A 181 1.57 8.00 4.91
CA LYS A 181 0.46 8.08 5.86
C LYS A 181 0.63 7.29 7.18
N SER A 182 1.01 7.98 8.27
CA SER A 182 0.48 7.64 9.60
C SER A 182 0.41 8.86 10.52
N THR A 183 -0.78 9.11 11.04
CA THR A 183 -0.97 9.76 12.33
C THR A 183 -0.16 8.96 13.35
N SER A 184 0.98 9.47 13.80
CA SER A 184 1.48 9.25 15.17
C SER A 184 2.73 10.10 15.43
N LYS A 185 2.54 10.97 16.42
CA LYS A 185 3.49 11.81 17.15
C LYS A 185 4.89 11.18 17.35
N SER A 186 5.90 11.78 16.70
CA SER A 186 7.22 12.13 17.25
C SER A 186 7.74 11.28 18.44
N THR A 187 8.05 9.99 18.23
CA THR A 187 8.78 9.15 19.22
C THR A 187 9.85 8.23 18.60
N SER A 188 10.06 8.30 17.28
CA SER A 188 10.91 7.35 16.52
C SER A 188 12.41 7.53 16.74
N SER A 189 12.91 8.75 16.97
CA SER A 189 14.36 9.00 17.08
C SER A 189 14.98 8.41 18.35
N PHE A 190 14.28 8.44 19.49
CA PHE A 190 14.78 7.88 20.75
C PHE A 190 14.69 6.34 20.80
N LEU A 191 13.64 5.74 20.26
CA LEU A 191 13.46 4.29 20.25
C LEU A 191 14.37 3.56 19.25
N TYR A 192 14.73 4.21 18.13
CA TYR A 192 15.63 3.63 17.14
C TYR A 192 17.07 3.50 17.67
N TRP A 193 17.59 4.55 18.32
CA TRP A 193 18.90 4.51 18.98
C TRP A 193 18.93 3.53 20.16
N PHE A 194 17.83 3.42 20.93
CA PHE A 194 17.74 2.44 22.02
C PHE A 194 17.65 0.99 21.52
N ARG A 195 16.97 0.74 20.40
CA ARG A 195 16.91 -0.59 19.74
C ARG A 195 18.28 -1.02 19.24
N SER A 196 19.04 -0.08 18.67
CA SER A 196 20.39 -0.36 18.15
C SER A 196 21.38 -0.70 19.26
N GLY A 197 21.20 -0.18 20.48
CA GLY A 197 21.98 -0.58 21.66
C GLY A 197 21.57 -1.94 22.25
N PHE A 198 20.30 -2.35 22.12
CA PHE A 198 19.78 -3.59 22.73
C PHE A 198 20.23 -4.87 22.02
N ALA A 199 20.59 -4.80 20.74
CA ALA A 199 21.07 -5.96 19.97
C ALA A 199 22.39 -6.54 20.51
N PHE A 200 23.22 -5.73 21.18
CA PHE A 200 24.49 -6.17 21.76
C PHE A 200 24.35 -6.66 23.22
N SER A 201 23.37 -6.16 23.98
CA SER A 201 23.17 -6.54 25.40
C SER A 201 22.27 -7.75 25.61
N LEU A 202 21.45 -8.13 24.62
CA LEU A 202 20.50 -9.25 24.71
C LEU A 202 21.21 -10.62 24.90
N PRO A 203 22.28 -10.96 24.16
CA PRO A 203 22.99 -12.22 24.40
C PRO A 203 23.57 -12.31 25.82
N LEU A 204 24.08 -11.20 26.35
CA LEU A 204 24.68 -11.13 27.69
C LEU A 204 23.64 -11.35 28.80
N ILE A 205 22.45 -10.73 28.68
CA ILE A 205 21.36 -10.87 29.66
C ILE A 205 20.76 -12.28 29.63
N VAL A 206 20.60 -12.88 28.46
CA VAL A 206 20.15 -14.28 28.35
C VAL A 206 21.18 -15.21 29.00
N PHE A 207 22.47 -15.01 28.75
CA PHE A 207 23.52 -15.82 29.37
C PHE A 207 23.54 -15.68 30.90
N ALA A 208 23.40 -14.46 31.42
CA ALA A 208 23.38 -14.18 32.86
C ALA A 208 22.17 -14.81 33.56
N THR A 209 20.98 -14.75 32.93
CA THR A 209 19.76 -15.35 33.49
C THR A 209 19.83 -16.88 33.52
N VAL A 210 20.35 -17.51 32.47
CA VAL A 210 20.57 -18.97 32.42
C VAL A 210 21.59 -19.39 33.48
N ALA A 211 22.73 -18.70 33.59
CA ALA A 211 23.74 -19.00 34.60
C ALA A 211 23.19 -18.88 36.04
N TYR A 212 22.37 -17.86 36.31
CA TYR A 212 21.71 -17.69 37.61
C TYR A 212 20.75 -18.83 37.94
N LEU A 213 19.95 -19.28 36.97
CA LEU A 213 19.03 -20.41 37.16
C LEU A 213 19.77 -21.71 37.44
N VAL A 214 20.87 -21.98 36.71
CA VAL A 214 21.72 -23.15 36.96
C VAL A 214 22.32 -23.09 38.36
N TYR A 215 22.88 -21.94 38.77
CA TYR A 215 23.42 -21.78 40.12
C TYR A 215 22.36 -22.02 41.20
N ARG A 216 21.16 -21.45 41.03
CA ARG A 216 20.03 -21.65 41.96
C ARG A 216 19.57 -23.11 42.02
N PHE A 217 19.63 -23.83 40.91
CA PHE A 217 19.28 -25.26 40.86
C PHE A 217 20.35 -26.13 41.52
N LEU A 218 21.63 -25.79 41.34
CA LEU A 218 22.75 -26.55 41.90
C LEU A 218 22.92 -26.32 43.42
N LEU A 219 22.43 -25.18 43.93
CA LEU A 219 22.45 -24.83 45.36
C LEU A 219 21.18 -25.30 46.10
N SER A 220 20.16 -25.78 45.39
CA SER A 220 18.91 -26.33 45.97
C SER A 220 18.96 -27.85 46.06
#